data_AF-A0A958FRM3-F1
#
_entry.id   AF-A0A958FRM3-F1
#
_cell.length_a   1.000
_cell.length_b   1.000
_cell.length_c   1.000
_cell.angle_alpha   90.00
_cell.angle_beta   90.00
_cell.angle_gamma   90.00
#
_symmetry.space_group_name_H-M   'P 1'
#
loop_
_entity.id
_entity.type
_entity.pdbx_description
1 polymer ?
#
loop_
_entity_poly.entity_id
_entity_poly.type
_entity_poly.pdbx_seq_one_letter_code
_entity_poly.pdbx_strand_id
1 'polypeptide(L)' 'MSKRDYYEILGVSRDASPEEVKSAYRKLAMKYHPDRNQDNPEAEEKFKEVGEAYEVLSHSEKRQRYDRFGHDGV' A
#
# COMPACT_ATOMS: atom_id res chain seq x y z
N MET A 1 13.06 -8.46 9.72
CA MET A 1 11.63 -8.33 10.07
C MET A 1 10.85 -8.47 8.79
N SER A 2 9.80 -9.30 8.75
CA SER A 2 9.00 -9.46 7.53
C SER A 2 8.35 -8.12 7.17
N LYS A 3 8.48 -7.67 5.92
CA LYS A 3 7.70 -6.53 5.42
C LYS A 3 6.21 -6.83 5.63
N ARG A 4 5.44 -5.83 6.07
CA ARG A 4 3.99 -5.96 6.28
C ARG A 4 3.30 -6.22 4.96
N ASP A 5 2.24 -7.03 5.00
CA ASP A 5 1.49 -7.37 3.79
C ASP A 5 0.85 -6.11 3.17
N TYR A 6 0.92 -5.96 1.85
CA TYR A 6 0.38 -4.79 1.14
C TYR A 6 -1.14 -4.67 1.27
N TYR A 7 -1.85 -5.79 1.38
CA TYR A 7 -3.29 -5.81 1.65
C TYR A 7 -3.59 -5.30 3.07
N GLU A 8 -2.75 -5.65 4.05
CA GLU A 8 -2.86 -5.13 5.42
C GLU A 8 -2.51 -3.64 5.51
N ILE A 9 -1.48 -3.19 4.77
CA ILE A 9 -1.08 -1.78 4.70
C ILE A 9 -2.23 -0.93 4.13
N LEU A 10 -2.86 -1.38 3.05
CA LEU A 10 -4.02 -0.68 2.48
C LEU A 10 -5.32 -0.94 3.27
N GLY A 11 -5.35 -1.93 4.16
CA GLY A 11 -6.54 -2.32 4.91
C GLY A 11 -7.65 -2.85 4.00
N VAL A 12 -7.29 -3.60 2.96
CA VAL A 12 -8.24 -4.18 1.98
C VAL A 12 -8.10 -5.70 1.95
N SER A 13 -9.13 -6.38 1.45
CA SER A 13 -9.08 -7.83 1.28
C SER A 13 -8.19 -8.24 0.10
N ARG A 14 -7.70 -9.49 0.10
CA ARG A 14 -6.93 -10.06 -1.02
C ARG A 14 -7.72 -10.19 -2.32
N ASP A 15 -9.04 -10.27 -2.20
CA ASP A 15 -10.03 -10.26 -3.27
C ASP A 15 -10.49 -8.84 -3.66
N ALA A 16 -9.94 -7.79 -3.05
CA ALA A 16 -10.32 -6.41 -3.35
C ALA A 16 -10.16 -6.07 -4.82
N SER A 17 -11.16 -5.38 -5.35
CA SER A 17 -11.18 -4.83 -6.71
C SER A 17 -10.15 -3.70 -6.87
N PRO A 18 -9.71 -3.40 -8.11
CA PRO A 18 -8.81 -2.27 -8.36
C PRO A 18 -9.38 -0.92 -7.85
N GLU A 19 -10.70 -0.77 -7.85
CA GLU A 19 -11.38 0.42 -7.36
C GLU A 19 -11.28 0.55 -5.83
N GLU A 20 -11.43 -0.56 -5.10
CA GLU A 20 -11.26 -0.60 -3.64
C GLU A 20 -9.81 -0.30 -3.25
N VAL A 21 -8.84 -0.92 -3.93
CA VAL A 21 -7.41 -0.65 -3.74
C VAL A 21 -7.10 0.84 -3.95
N LYS A 22 -7.62 1.43 -5.03
CA LYS A 22 -7.46 2.87 -5.32
C LYS A 22 -8.15 3.75 -4.28
N SER A 23 -9.32 3.36 -3.82
CA SER A 23 -10.08 4.09 -2.80
C SER A 23 -9.34 4.10 -1.46
N ALA A 24 -8.84 2.93 -1.03
CA ALA A 24 -8.07 2.78 0.19
C ALA A 24 -6.77 3.59 0.14
N TYR A 25 -6.01 3.49 -0.97
CA TYR A 25 -4.81 4.28 -1.19
C TYR A 25 -5.08 5.79 -1.03
N ARG A 26 -6.11 6.33 -1.69
CA ARG A 26 -6.42 7.77 -1.57
C ARG A 26 -6.72 8.19 -0.13
N LYS A 27 -7.49 7.40 0.61
CA LYS A 27 -7.81 7.70 2.02
C LYS A 27 -6.56 7.74 2.89
N LEU A 28 -5.68 6.75 2.72
CA LEU A 28 -4.44 6.64 3.51
C LEU A 28 -3.40 7.67 3.09
N ALA A 29 -3.26 7.95 1.79
CA ALA A 29 -2.37 8.98 1.27
C ALA A 29 -2.76 10.37 1.78
N MET A 30 -4.06 10.69 1.85
CA MET A 30 -4.53 11.94 2.48
C MET A 30 -4.29 11.97 3.99
N LYS A 31 -4.44 10.83 4.67
CA LYS A 31 -4.21 10.71 6.11
C LYS A 31 -2.73 10.93 6.48
N TYR A 32 -1.83 10.35 5.71
CA TYR A 32 -0.39 10.37 5.95
C TYR A 32 0.36 11.40 5.09
N HIS A 33 -0.36 12.28 4.39
CA HIS A 33 0.25 13.27 3.49
C HIS A 33 1.28 14.14 4.24
N PRO A 34 2.47 14.40 3.65
CA PRO A 34 3.52 15.20 4.30
C PRO A 34 3.05 16.59 4.68
N ASP A 35 2.26 17.27 3.84
CA ASP A 35 1.73 18.60 4.15
C ASP A 35 0.94 18.68 5.46
N ARG A 36 0.28 17.59 5.87
CA ARG A 36 -0.53 17.50 7.10
C ARG A 36 0.25 16.89 8.27
N ASN A 37 1.44 16.36 8.02
CA ASN A 37 2.22 15.54 8.95
C ASN A 37 3.72 15.92 8.91
N GLN A 38 4.02 17.22 8.82
CA GLN A 38 5.37 17.73 8.54
C GLN A 38 6.43 17.31 9.58
N ASP A 39 6.01 17.13 10.84
CA ASP A 39 6.88 16.74 11.96
C ASP A 39 6.66 15.29 12.43
N ASN A 40 5.96 14.46 11.64
CA ASN A 40 5.65 13.09 12.01
C ASN A 40 6.39 12.08 11.13
N PRO A 41 7.57 11.60 11.56
CA PRO A 41 8.36 10.63 10.79
C PRO A 41 7.61 9.30 10.58
N GLU A 42 6.72 8.91 11.50
CA GLU A 42 5.90 7.70 11.29
C GLU A 42 4.89 7.87 10.16
N ALA A 43 4.37 9.09 9.95
CA ALA A 43 3.46 9.35 8.84
C ALA A 43 4.19 9.26 7.50
N GLU A 44 5.45 9.72 7.44
CA GLU A 44 6.28 9.56 6.25
C GLU A 44 6.53 8.08 5.92
N GLU A 45 6.87 7.27 6.94
CA GLU A 45 7.05 5.82 6.76
C GLU A 45 5.77 5.14 6.28
N LYS A 46 4.63 5.44 6.92
CA LYS A 46 3.31 4.91 6.50
C LYS A 46 2.92 5.39 5.10
N PHE A 47 3.27 6.62 4.73
CA PHE A 47 3.01 7.14 3.39
C PHE A 47 3.81 6.39 2.32
N LYS A 48 5.08 6.09 2.60
CA LYS A 48 5.94 5.28 1.71
C LYS A 48 5.38 3.87 1.55
N GLU A 49 5.04 3.19 2.64
CA GLU A 49 4.46 1.84 2.59
C GLU A 49 3.13 1.81 1.83
N VAL A 50 2.25 2.80 2.04
CA VAL A 50 0.97 2.92 1.33
C VAL A 50 1.20 3.16 -0.17
N GLY A 51 2.23 3.92 -0.53
CA GLY A 51 2.68 4.10 -1.91
C GLY A 51 3.16 2.80 -2.54
N GLU A 52 4.07 2.09 -1.88
CA GLU A 52 4.61 0.80 -2.33
C GLU A 52 3.48 -0.22 -2.50
N ALA A 53 2.59 -0.34 -1.51
CA ALA A 53 1.44 -1.25 -1.57
C ALA A 53 0.51 -0.93 -2.75
N TYR A 54 0.20 0.34 -2.98
CA TYR A 54 -0.62 0.72 -4.12
C TYR A 54 0.08 0.47 -5.45
N GLU A 55 1.38 0.75 -5.57
CA GLU A 55 2.14 0.49 -6.79
C GLU A 55 2.07 -0.97 -7.20
N VAL A 56 2.10 -1.88 -6.23
CA VAL A 56 2.05 -3.33 -6.48
C VAL A 56 0.61 -3.80 -6.73
N LEU A 57 -0.32 -3.45 -5.84
CA LEU A 57 -1.69 -3.98 -5.88
C LEU A 57 -2.58 -3.37 -6.96
N SER A 58 -2.26 -2.16 -7.44
CA SER A 58 -3.00 -1.51 -8.53
C SER A 58 -2.65 -2.04 -9.92
N HIS A 59 -1.48 -2.69 -10.08
CA HIS A 59 -1.05 -3.27 -11.35
C HIS A 59 -1.30 -4.78 -11.32
N SER A 60 -2.15 -5.26 -12.23
CA SER A 60 -2.53 -6.67 -12.30
C SER A 60 -1.34 -7.62 -12.37
N GLU A 61 -0.31 -7.28 -13.16
CA GLU A 61 0.89 -8.11 -13.30
C GLU A 61 1.75 -8.13 -12.02
N LYS A 62 1.97 -6.96 -11.40
CA LYS A 62 2.75 -6.85 -10.15
C LYS A 62 2.02 -7.54 -8.99
N ARG A 63 0.70 -7.34 -8.88
CA ARG A 63 -0.17 -8.05 -7.93
C ARG A 63 -0.07 -9.57 -8.10
N GLN A 64 -0.15 -10.08 -9.33
CA GLN A 64 0.00 -11.52 -9.55
C GLN A 64 1.39 -12.05 -9.16
N ARG A 65 2.46 -11.28 -9.36
CA ARG A 65 3.80 -11.68 -8.89
C ARG A 65 3.86 -11.67 -7.37
N TYR A 66 3.33 -10.62 -6.74
CA TYR A 66 3.22 -10.50 -5.29
C TYR A 66 2.42 -11.66 -4.68
N ASP A 67 1.28 -12.01 -5.28
CA ASP A 67 0.44 -13.11 -4.81
C ASP A 67 1.15 -14.47 -4.90
N ARG A 68 2.05 -14.63 -5.88
CA ARG A 68 2.81 -15.87 -6.10
C ARG A 68 4.09 -15.97 -5.27
N PHE A 69 4.78 -14.86 -5.04
CA PHE A 69 6.15 -14.85 -4.50
C PHE A 69 6.32 -13.97 -3.25
N GLY A 70 5.27 -13.28 -2.82
CA GLY A 70 5.33 -12.32 -1.72
C GLY A 70 6.23 -11.12 -2.03
N HIS A 71 6.80 -10.53 -1.00
CA HIS A 71 7.70 -9.37 -1.10
C HIS A 71 9.03 -9.67 -1.83
N ASP A 72 9.40 -10.94 -1.97
CA ASP A 72 10.65 -11.33 -2.64
C ASP A 72 10.53 -11.33 -4.18
N GLY A 73 9.30 -11.21 -4.71
CA GLY A 73 9.02 -11.22 -6.14
C GLY A 73 8.64 -9.87 -6.76
N VAL A 74 8.78 -8.77 -6.02
CA VAL A 74 8.37 -7.43 -6.44
C VAL A 74 9.48 -6.40 -6.27
#